data_AF-A0A849WZ97-F1
#
_entry.id   AF-A0A849WZ97-F1
#
_cell.length_a   1.000
_cell.length_b   1.000
_cell.length_c   1.000
_cell.angle_alpha   90.00
_cell.angle_beta   90.00
_cell.angle_gamma   90.00
#
_symmetry.space_group_name_H-M   'P 1'
#
loop_
_entity.id
_entity.type
_entity.pdbx_description
1 polymer ?
#
loop_
_entity_poly.entity_id
_entity_poly.type
_entity_poly.pdbx_seq_one_letter_code
_entity_poly.pdbx_strand_id
1 'polypeptide(L)'
;MERRMTEMRAENWLPLTEYAARTGVSISTLRRKIKANAVDFRLEAGKYLLRCDDECLSEETTPEVVPESKRAYFSSDAVVPPSAQAATSGLGLEEVQSLIDLAQSKQDLRWRAAEARVAGLARKVDAFSEQVSELKMLVRLFEERLDGRR
;
A
#
# COMPACT_ATOMS: atom_id res chain seq x y z
N MET A 1 -28.58 -23.14 3.16
CA MET A 1 -27.44 -23.20 2.21
C MET A 1 -27.89 -22.56 0.91
N GLU A 2 -27.42 -21.36 0.55
CA GLU A 2 -27.73 -20.76 -0.76
C GLU A 2 -26.53 -19.95 -1.30
N ARG A 3 -25.53 -20.66 -1.82
CA ARG A 3 -24.60 -20.06 -2.80
C ARG A 3 -25.22 -20.28 -4.17
N ARG A 4 -25.99 -19.29 -4.66
CA ARG A 4 -26.63 -19.41 -5.98
C ARG A 4 -25.58 -19.34 -7.09
N MET A 5 -25.54 -20.39 -7.89
CA MET A 5 -24.91 -20.40 -9.20
C MET A 5 -25.73 -19.52 -10.15
N THR A 6 -25.25 -18.31 -10.39
CA THR A 6 -25.63 -17.37 -11.45
C THR A 6 -24.36 -16.55 -11.73
N GLU A 7 -23.81 -16.41 -12.92
CA GLU A 7 -24.30 -16.74 -14.27
C GLU A 7 -23.07 -16.72 -15.21
N MET A 8 -22.94 -17.66 -16.17
CA MET A 8 -21.84 -17.60 -17.14
C MET A 8 -22.21 -16.73 -18.35
N ARG A 9 -21.27 -15.90 -18.82
CA ARG A 9 -21.34 -15.01 -20.01
C ARG A 9 -22.14 -13.71 -19.88
N ALA A 10 -22.16 -13.11 -18.70
CA ALA A 10 -22.07 -11.65 -18.64
C ALA A 10 -20.60 -11.25 -18.80
N GLU A 11 -20.32 -10.19 -19.57
CA GLU A 11 -19.00 -9.53 -19.66
C GLU A 11 -18.31 -9.45 -18.28
N ASN A 12 -17.00 -9.75 -18.20
CA ASN A 12 -16.25 -9.99 -16.95
C ASN A 12 -16.07 -8.74 -16.03
N TRP A 13 -17.11 -7.96 -15.77
CA TRP A 13 -17.11 -6.78 -14.91
C TRP A 13 -17.31 -7.17 -13.46
N LEU A 14 -16.21 -7.20 -12.70
CA LEU A 14 -16.23 -7.53 -11.28
C LEU A 14 -16.26 -6.26 -10.44
N PRO A 15 -17.04 -6.20 -9.35
CA PRO A 15 -16.97 -5.08 -8.42
C PRO A 15 -15.55 -4.98 -7.82
N LEU A 16 -15.12 -3.76 -7.53
CA LEU A 16 -13.78 -3.42 -7.03
C LEU A 16 -13.27 -4.33 -5.87
N THR A 17 -14.16 -4.81 -5.02
CA THR A 17 -13.87 -5.74 -3.91
C THR A 17 -13.55 -7.16 -4.37
N GLU A 18 -14.27 -7.68 -5.36
CA GLU A 18 -14.05 -9.02 -5.91
C GLU A 18 -12.84 -9.04 -6.83
N TYR A 19 -12.66 -7.98 -7.64
CA TYR A 19 -11.47 -7.83 -8.46
C TYR A 19 -10.19 -7.80 -7.60
N ALA A 20 -10.21 -7.11 -6.46
CA ALA A 20 -9.12 -7.14 -5.48
C ALA A 20 -8.85 -8.55 -4.93
N ALA A 21 -9.90 -9.31 -4.63
CA ALA A 21 -9.79 -10.68 -4.13
C ALA A 21 -9.24 -11.66 -5.17
N ARG A 22 -9.59 -11.50 -6.46
CA ARG A 22 -9.09 -12.36 -7.55
C ARG A 22 -7.65 -12.05 -7.96
N THR A 23 -7.28 -10.77 -8.03
CA THR A 23 -5.95 -10.33 -8.48
C THR A 23 -4.92 -10.23 -7.35
N GLY A 24 -5.34 -10.32 -6.07
CA GLY A 24 -4.49 -10.06 -4.90
C GLY A 24 -4.09 -8.58 -4.73
N VAL A 25 -4.57 -7.69 -5.60
CA VAL A 25 -4.20 -6.27 -5.62
C VAL A 25 -5.10 -5.47 -4.67
N SER A 26 -4.50 -4.65 -3.80
CA SER A 26 -5.28 -3.85 -2.83
C SER A 26 -6.27 -2.91 -3.52
N ILE A 27 -7.44 -2.69 -2.88
CA ILE A 27 -8.47 -1.74 -3.34
C ILE A 27 -7.88 -0.34 -3.58
N SER A 28 -6.94 0.10 -2.75
CA SER A 28 -6.23 1.38 -2.91
C SER A 28 -5.36 1.42 -4.17
N THR A 29 -4.71 0.31 -4.53
CA THR A 29 -3.95 0.17 -5.78
C THR A 29 -4.90 0.17 -6.99
N LEU A 30 -6.04 -0.52 -6.92
CA LEU A 30 -7.04 -0.50 -7.98
C LEU A 30 -7.65 0.90 -8.19
N ARG A 31 -7.95 1.64 -7.11
CA ARG A 31 -8.38 3.05 -7.20
C ARG A 31 -7.34 3.94 -7.88
N ARG A 32 -6.04 3.68 -7.69
CA ARG A 32 -4.96 4.37 -8.41
C ARG A 32 -4.94 3.97 -9.89
N LYS A 33 -5.08 2.68 -10.23
CA LYS A 33 -5.16 2.20 -11.62
C LYS A 33 -6.36 2.81 -12.36
N ILE A 34 -7.53 2.89 -11.72
CA ILE A 34 -8.73 3.60 -12.23
C ILE A 34 -8.41 5.06 -12.51
N LYS A 35 -7.83 5.79 -11.54
CA LYS A 35 -7.46 7.21 -11.73
C LYS A 35 -6.42 7.42 -12.84
N ALA A 36 -5.59 6.41 -13.12
CA ALA A 36 -4.58 6.43 -14.18
C ALA A 36 -5.10 5.90 -15.53
N ASN A 37 -6.38 5.53 -15.64
CA ASN A 37 -6.97 4.84 -16.81
C ASN A 37 -6.16 3.59 -17.26
N ALA A 38 -5.51 2.90 -16.30
CA ALA A 38 -4.65 1.74 -16.55
C ALA A 38 -5.40 0.39 -16.47
N VAL A 39 -6.73 0.43 -16.29
CA VAL A 39 -7.65 -0.71 -16.29
C VAL A 39 -8.98 -0.24 -16.84
N ASP A 40 -9.67 -1.09 -17.60
CA ASP A 40 -11.03 -0.79 -18.06
C ASP A 40 -11.99 -0.85 -16.88
N PHE A 41 -12.67 0.27 -16.61
CA PHE A 41 -13.61 0.42 -15.50
C PHE A 41 -14.93 1.06 -15.97
N ARG A 42 -16.02 0.69 -15.31
CA ARG A 42 -17.33 1.36 -15.43
C ARG A 42 -17.88 1.72 -14.04
N LEU A 43 -18.64 2.81 -13.95
CA LEU A 43 -19.33 3.24 -12.74
C LEU A 43 -20.82 2.96 -12.90
N GLU A 44 -21.35 2.04 -12.11
CA GLU A 44 -22.74 1.58 -12.20
C GLU A 44 -23.38 1.60 -10.81
N ALA A 45 -24.51 2.28 -10.65
CA ALA A 45 -25.18 2.50 -9.35
C ALA A 45 -24.23 2.97 -8.22
N GLY A 46 -23.25 3.83 -8.55
CA GLY A 46 -22.26 4.35 -7.60
C GLY A 46 -21.15 3.37 -7.20
N LYS A 47 -21.07 2.19 -7.84
CA LYS A 47 -20.03 1.17 -7.62
C LYS A 47 -19.10 1.10 -8.83
N TYR A 48 -17.81 0.92 -8.57
CA TYR A 48 -16.82 0.65 -9.62
C TYR A 48 -16.80 -0.83 -9.96
N LEU A 49 -16.95 -1.16 -11.24
CA LEU A 49 -16.74 -2.48 -11.80
C LEU A 49 -15.56 -2.43 -12.78
N LEU A 50 -14.73 -3.46 -12.79
CA LEU A 50 -13.50 -3.56 -13.59
C LEU A 50 -13.58 -4.78 -14.50
N ARG A 51 -13.16 -4.65 -15.77
CA ARG A 51 -13.10 -5.81 -16.67
C ARG A 51 -11.94 -6.71 -16.27
N CYS A 52 -12.24 -7.99 -16.06
CA CYS A 52 -11.30 -9.04 -15.72
C CYS A 52 -11.13 -9.97 -16.91
N ASP A 53 -10.29 -9.56 -17.86
CA ASP A 53 -9.79 -10.49 -18.87
C ASP A 53 -8.83 -11.48 -18.19
N ASP A 54 -8.79 -12.73 -18.64
CA ASP A 54 -8.04 -13.80 -17.95
C ASP A 54 -6.50 -13.59 -17.95
N GLU A 55 -6.02 -12.59 -18.68
CA GLU A 55 -4.61 -12.20 -18.81
C GLU A 55 -4.10 -11.24 -17.70
N CYS A 56 -4.75 -11.18 -16.54
CA CYS A 56 -4.26 -10.36 -15.42
C CYS A 56 -3.06 -10.97 -14.64
N LEU A 57 -2.40 -12.00 -15.19
CA LEU A 57 -1.28 -12.73 -14.58
C LEU A 57 0.11 -12.39 -15.17
N SER A 58 0.23 -11.36 -16.00
CA SER A 58 1.51 -10.89 -16.55
C SER A 58 1.68 -9.39 -16.35
N GLU A 59 2.43 -8.99 -15.32
CA GLU A 59 3.86 -8.72 -15.52
C GLU A 59 4.58 -8.55 -14.18
N GLU A 60 5.65 -9.33 -14.02
CA GLU A 60 6.72 -9.01 -13.08
C GLU A 60 7.42 -7.73 -13.56
N THR A 61 7.65 -6.79 -12.65
CA THR A 61 8.74 -5.82 -12.82
C THR A 61 9.54 -5.76 -11.52
N THR A 62 10.26 -6.84 -11.26
CA THR A 62 11.39 -6.94 -10.32
C THR A 62 12.64 -7.22 -11.15
N PRO A 63 13.79 -6.60 -10.82
CA PRO A 63 14.63 -7.06 -9.70
C PRO A 63 14.42 -6.20 -8.44
N GLU A 64 14.22 -6.79 -7.25
CA GLU A 64 15.25 -7.40 -6.38
C GLU A 64 16.16 -6.32 -5.74
N VAL A 65 16.42 -6.21 -4.43
CA VAL A 65 16.26 -7.06 -3.21
C VAL A 65 15.44 -6.26 -2.14
N VAL A 66 15.04 -6.69 -0.93
CA VAL A 66 15.31 -7.83 0.00
C VAL A 66 13.99 -8.21 0.75
N PRO A 67 13.89 -9.35 1.48
CA PRO A 67 12.60 -9.89 1.93
C PRO A 67 12.13 -9.41 3.32
N GLU A 68 10.84 -9.11 3.48
CA GLU A 68 10.23 -8.87 4.80
C GLU A 68 9.11 -9.88 5.13
N SER A 69 9.56 -10.98 5.71
CA SER A 69 8.96 -11.74 6.82
C SER A 69 7.45 -11.60 7.07
N LYS A 70 6.72 -12.66 6.72
CA LYS A 70 5.43 -13.14 7.27
C LYS A 70 4.79 -12.25 8.35
N ARG A 71 3.97 -11.29 7.92
CA ARG A 71 2.97 -10.65 8.79
C ARG A 71 1.72 -11.51 8.83
N ALA A 72 1.72 -12.53 9.70
CA ALA A 72 0.51 -13.25 10.06
C ALA A 72 -0.47 -12.25 10.70
N TYR A 73 -1.61 -12.02 10.06
CA TYR A 73 -2.70 -11.22 10.61
C TYR A 73 -3.59 -12.12 11.45
N PHE A 74 -3.77 -11.74 12.71
CA PHE A 74 -4.89 -12.04 13.61
C PHE A 74 -5.89 -13.14 13.16
N SER A 75 -5.85 -14.27 13.86
CA SER A 75 -7.05 -15.07 14.13
C SER A 75 -7.29 -15.04 15.63
N SER A 76 -8.26 -14.24 16.06
CA SER A 76 -8.78 -14.31 17.42
C SER A 76 -9.81 -15.43 17.48
N ASP A 77 -9.43 -16.59 18.01
CA ASP A 77 -10.27 -17.29 18.99
C ASP A 77 -9.54 -18.47 19.66
N ALA A 78 -9.96 -18.72 20.90
CA ALA A 78 -9.63 -19.82 21.83
C ALA A 78 -8.66 -20.95 21.38
N VAL A 79 -7.58 -21.12 22.14
CA VAL A 79 -7.50 -22.17 23.19
C VAL A 79 -6.42 -21.78 24.20
N VAL A 80 -6.77 -21.82 25.49
CA VAL A 80 -5.82 -21.66 26.61
C VAL A 80 -5.16 -23.02 26.88
N PRO A 81 -3.82 -23.11 26.92
CA PRO A 81 -3.12 -24.22 27.54
C PRO A 81 -2.76 -23.87 29.01
N PRO A 82 -3.48 -24.40 30.02
CA PRO A 82 -3.10 -24.22 31.41
C PRO A 82 -2.05 -25.27 31.80
N SER A 83 -0.76 -24.99 31.61
CA SER A 83 0.38 -25.52 32.42
C SER A 83 1.73 -25.26 31.73
N ALA A 84 2.42 -24.21 32.16
CA ALA A 84 3.88 -24.14 32.13
C ALA A 84 4.30 -23.32 33.35
N GLN A 85 4.76 -24.00 34.39
CA GLN A 85 5.06 -23.39 35.68
C GLN A 85 6.40 -22.65 35.65
N ALA A 86 6.46 -21.58 36.44
CA ALA A 86 7.64 -20.90 36.99
C ALA A 86 9.05 -21.31 36.49
N ALA A 87 9.71 -20.39 35.79
CA ALA A 87 11.17 -20.30 35.68
C ALA A 87 11.64 -18.84 35.81
N THR A 88 11.14 -18.12 36.82
CA THR A 88 11.51 -16.72 37.12
C THR A 88 12.38 -16.64 38.37
N SER A 89 13.55 -17.27 38.31
CA SER A 89 14.50 -17.33 39.44
C SER A 89 15.93 -17.09 38.95
N GLY A 90 16.38 -15.82 39.02
CA GLY A 90 17.78 -15.46 38.84
C GLY A 90 18.18 -14.93 37.46
N LEU A 91 17.66 -13.75 37.08
CA LEU A 91 18.36 -12.84 36.16
C LEU A 91 18.76 -11.59 36.96
N GLY A 92 20.01 -11.14 36.83
CA GLY A 92 20.53 -10.01 37.59
C GLY A 92 19.91 -8.69 37.14
N LEU A 93 19.82 -7.71 38.06
CA LEU A 93 19.35 -6.35 37.74
C LEU A 93 20.14 -5.71 36.59
N GLU A 94 21.44 -5.97 36.51
CA GLU A 94 22.31 -5.48 35.41
C GLU A 94 21.96 -6.08 34.05
N GLU A 95 21.56 -7.35 34.01
CA GLU A 95 21.19 -8.04 32.77
C GLU A 95 19.87 -7.48 32.22
N VAL A 96 18.90 -7.22 33.11
CA VAL A 96 17.66 -6.51 32.77
C VAL A 96 17.94 -5.11 32.24
N GLN A 97 18.87 -4.36 32.87
CA GLN A 97 19.26 -3.03 32.39
C GLN A 97 19.88 -3.09 30.98
N SER A 98 20.80 -4.02 30.73
CA SER A 98 21.42 -4.17 29.41
C SER A 98 20.42 -4.48 28.29
N LEU A 99 19.35 -5.24 28.59
CA LEU A 99 18.27 -5.53 27.66
C LEU A 99 17.40 -4.29 27.36
N ILE A 100 17.19 -3.42 28.35
CA ILE A 100 16.50 -2.14 28.19
C ILE A 100 17.33 -1.21 27.29
N ASP A 101 18.62 -1.06 27.56
CA ASP A 101 19.52 -0.19 26.79
C ASP A 101 19.62 -0.65 25.32
N LEU A 102 19.72 -1.96 25.08
CA LEU A 102 19.71 -2.55 23.74
C LEU A 102 18.37 -2.36 23.03
N ALA A 103 17.24 -2.46 23.75
CA ALA A 103 15.92 -2.20 23.20
C ALA A 103 15.73 -0.72 22.82
N GLN A 104 16.22 0.21 23.63
CA GLN A 104 16.24 1.65 23.34
C GLN A 104 17.09 1.95 22.09
N SER A 105 18.33 1.47 22.04
CA SER A 105 19.22 1.60 20.88
C SER A 105 18.58 1.09 19.58
N LYS A 106 17.85 -0.04 19.65
CA LYS A 106 17.10 -0.58 18.52
C LYS A 106 15.89 0.28 18.13
N GLN A 107 15.24 0.96 19.08
CA GLN A 107 14.18 1.93 18.78
C GLN A 107 14.77 3.20 18.13
N ASP A 108 15.86 3.75 18.66
CA ASP A 108 16.55 4.93 18.12
C ASP A 108 17.00 4.71 16.66
N LEU A 109 17.55 3.54 16.34
CA LEU A 109 17.97 3.21 14.98
C LEU A 109 16.76 3.16 14.01
N ARG A 110 15.61 2.64 14.48
CA ARG A 110 14.36 2.63 13.69
C ARG A 110 13.77 4.03 13.56
N TRP A 111 13.87 4.86 14.59
CA TRP A 111 13.46 6.26 14.56
C TRP A 111 14.27 7.06 13.53
N ARG A 112 15.61 6.99 13.61
CA ARG A 112 16.51 7.62 12.63
C ARG A 112 16.26 7.15 11.20
N ALA A 113 16.00 5.85 10.99
CA ALA A 113 15.64 5.33 9.66
C ALA A 113 14.30 5.89 9.15
N ALA A 114 13.32 6.08 10.03
CA ALA A 114 12.06 6.74 9.70
C ALA A 114 12.26 8.24 9.38
N GLU A 115 13.02 8.97 10.18
CA GLU A 115 13.38 10.37 9.95
C GLU A 115 14.12 10.57 8.62
N ALA A 116 15.12 9.73 8.32
CA ALA A 116 15.85 9.79 7.05
C ALA A 116 14.92 9.59 5.85
N ARG A 117 13.94 8.67 5.96
CA ARG A 117 12.91 8.47 4.93
C ARG A 117 11.97 9.67 4.81
N VAL A 118 11.56 10.28 5.92
CA VAL A 118 10.74 11.51 5.93
C VAL A 118 11.49 12.66 5.27
N ALA A 119 12.76 12.89 5.61
CA ALA A 119 13.61 13.91 5.00
C ALA A 119 13.81 13.66 3.48
N GLY A 120 14.01 12.40 3.08
CA GLY A 120 14.10 12.03 1.67
C GLY A 120 12.79 12.21 0.89
N LEU A 121 11.63 12.04 1.54
CA LEU A 121 10.32 12.32 0.95
C LEU A 121 10.05 13.83 0.86
N ALA A 122 10.40 14.61 1.88
CA ALA A 122 10.26 16.07 1.89
C ALA A 122 11.00 16.69 0.69
N ARG A 123 12.28 16.36 0.48
CA ARG A 123 13.06 16.83 -0.69
C ARG A 123 12.41 16.50 -2.04
N LYS A 124 11.71 15.37 -2.15
CA LYS A 124 10.96 15.01 -3.37
C LYS A 124 9.71 15.87 -3.54
N VAL A 125 9.01 16.19 -2.45
CA VAL A 125 7.86 17.11 -2.48
C VAL A 125 8.33 18.50 -2.92
N ASP A 126 9.46 18.99 -2.39
CA ASP A 126 10.04 20.28 -2.78
C ASP A 126 10.40 20.31 -4.28
N ALA A 127 11.12 19.29 -4.78
CA ALA A 127 11.47 19.19 -6.20
C ALA A 127 10.23 19.10 -7.12
N PHE A 128 9.17 18.38 -6.74
CA PHE A 128 7.91 18.38 -7.49
C PHE A 128 7.17 19.73 -7.39
N SER A 129 7.30 20.45 -6.28
CA SER A 129 6.73 21.79 -6.12
C SER A 129 7.38 22.80 -7.07
N GLU A 130 8.71 22.72 -7.24
CA GLU A 130 9.46 23.51 -8.23
C GLU A 130 8.99 23.21 -9.66
N GLN A 131 8.95 21.93 -10.05
CA GLN A 131 8.48 21.50 -11.38
C GLN A 131 7.03 21.95 -11.68
N VAL A 132 6.13 21.85 -10.70
CA VAL A 132 4.75 22.33 -10.83
C VAL A 132 4.70 23.85 -10.96
N SER A 133 5.62 24.58 -10.32
CA SER A 133 5.70 26.05 -10.40
C SER A 133 6.24 26.51 -11.76
N GLU A 134 7.25 25.84 -12.30
CA GLU A 134 7.76 26.03 -13.67
C GLU A 134 6.66 25.75 -14.71
N LEU A 135 5.96 24.61 -14.60
CA LEU A 135 4.90 24.26 -15.53
C LEU A 135 3.74 25.27 -15.48
N LYS A 136 3.36 25.77 -14.29
CA LYS A 136 2.38 26.86 -14.15
C LYS A 136 2.85 28.16 -14.80
N MET A 137 4.14 28.48 -14.74
CA MET A 137 4.71 29.65 -15.43
C MET A 137 4.62 29.49 -16.95
N LEU A 138 4.99 28.32 -17.49
CA LEU A 138 4.87 28.02 -18.91
C LEU A 138 3.43 28.11 -19.39
N VAL A 139 2.47 27.50 -18.67
CA VAL A 139 1.03 27.56 -19.00
C VAL A 139 0.55 29.00 -19.09
N ARG A 140 0.87 29.86 -18.09
CA ARG A 140 0.51 31.29 -18.12
C ARG A 140 1.06 32.02 -19.35
N LEU A 141 2.32 31.78 -19.72
CA LEU A 141 2.94 32.38 -20.91
C LEU A 141 2.30 31.90 -22.22
N PHE A 142 1.80 30.65 -22.25
CA PHE A 142 1.06 30.13 -23.40
C PHE A 142 -0.37 30.69 -23.47
N GLU A 143 -1.07 30.81 -22.34
CA GLU A 143 -2.39 31.45 -22.23
C GLU A 143 -2.32 32.90 -22.70
N GLU A 144 -1.39 33.70 -22.16
CA GLU A 144 -1.18 35.10 -22.55
C GLU A 144 -0.87 35.27 -24.05
N ARG A 145 -0.09 34.35 -24.65
CA ARG A 145 0.23 34.34 -26.09
C ARG A 145 -0.93 33.86 -26.98
N LEU A 146 -1.90 33.13 -26.42
CA LEU A 146 -3.12 32.73 -27.12
C LEU A 146 -4.17 33.85 -27.07
N ASP A 147 -4.32 34.50 -25.92
CA ASP A 147 -5.24 35.62 -25.72
C ASP A 147 -4.80 36.85 -26.53
N GLY A 148 -3.50 37.17 -26.55
CA GLY A 148 -2.94 38.23 -27.41
C GLY A 148 -2.96 37.95 -28.92
N ARG A 149 -3.59 36.85 -29.37
CA ARG A 149 -3.80 36.50 -30.78
C ARG A 149 -5.28 36.37 -31.18
N ARG A 150 -6.21 36.77 -30.30
CA ARG A 150 -7.64 36.93 -30.59
C ARG A 150 -8.01 38.40 -30.71
#